data_AF-A0A920JFG8-F1
#
_entry.id   AF-A0A920JFG8-F1
#
_cell.length_a   1.000
_cell.length_b   1.000
_cell.length_c   1.000
_cell.angle_alpha   90.00
_cell.angle_beta   90.00
_cell.angle_gamma   90.00
#
_symmetry.space_group_name_H-M   'P 1'
#
loop_
_entity.id
_entity.type
_entity.pdbx_description
1 polymer ?
#
loop_
_entity_poly.entity_id
_entity_poly.type
_entity_poly.pdbx_seq_one_letter_code
_entity_poly.pdbx_strand_id
1 'polypeptide(L)'
;MTDGDNSKGLPLWHGRLNVSSADVLRNLNSSIGFDIRLYSEDITASKAHAKMLMAIGVYSESELTAVLNGLEEVEEEIESGSINILPSDEDIHTLVERRLTEITPAGAKLHTGRSRNDQVATDLRLWTRRICSEIIGELISLQQTLLTKSKSLEGIMMPGYTHLQQAQPYR
;
A
#
# COMPACT_ATOMS: atom_id res chain seq x y z
N MET A 1 40.42 -20.01 -8.01
CA MET A 1 39.14 -20.09 -8.74
C MET A 1 38.04 -20.15 -7.70
N THR A 2 37.50 -18.99 -7.34
CA THR A 2 36.29 -18.88 -6.52
C THR A 2 35.52 -17.69 -7.09
N ASP A 3 34.86 -17.93 -8.22
CA ASP A 3 33.82 -17.05 -8.72
C ASP A 3 32.59 -17.27 -7.84
N GLY A 4 32.40 -16.34 -6.90
CA GLY A 4 31.19 -16.22 -6.10
C GLY A 4 30.37 -15.06 -6.67
N ASP A 5 29.36 -15.41 -7.46
CA ASP A 5 28.30 -14.56 -7.97
C ASP A 5 27.73 -13.65 -6.86
N ASN A 6 28.03 -12.35 -6.96
CA ASN A 6 27.62 -11.33 -5.99
C ASN A 6 26.58 -10.38 -6.61
N SER A 7 25.55 -10.96 -7.23
CA SER A 7 24.42 -10.25 -7.82
C SER A 7 23.22 -10.08 -6.86
N LYS A 8 23.46 -10.05 -5.54
CA LYS A 8 22.42 -9.72 -4.56
C LYS A 8 22.40 -8.22 -4.32
N GLY A 9 21.31 -7.57 -4.70
CA GLY A 9 21.07 -6.13 -4.55
C GLY A 9 21.42 -5.64 -3.14
N LEU A 10 22.49 -4.85 -3.05
CA LEU A 10 22.92 -4.20 -1.83
C LEU A 10 22.12 -2.90 -1.64
N PRO A 11 21.67 -2.59 -0.41
CA PRO A 11 20.96 -1.35 -0.13
C PRO A 11 21.85 -0.13 -0.40
N LEU A 12 21.24 0.99 -0.78
CA LEU A 12 21.90 2.21 -1.28
C LEU A 12 22.93 2.83 -0.31
N TRP A 13 22.93 2.43 0.97
CA TRP A 13 23.74 3.02 2.05
C TRP A 13 24.81 2.06 2.63
N HIS A 14 25.04 0.89 2.05
CA HIS A 14 25.80 -0.23 2.64
C HIS A 14 27.29 0.03 2.98
N GLY A 15 27.91 1.13 2.53
CA GLY A 15 29.38 1.30 2.52
C GLY A 15 30.12 1.51 3.86
N ARG A 16 29.49 1.48 5.04
CA ARG A 16 30.12 1.96 6.30
C ARG A 16 29.96 1.11 7.58
N LEU A 17 29.30 -0.04 7.55
CA LEU A 17 28.92 -0.76 8.78
C LEU A 17 29.33 -2.24 8.79
N ASN A 18 29.71 -2.75 9.97
CA ASN A 18 29.92 -4.18 10.21
C ASN A 18 28.60 -4.94 10.01
N VAL A 19 28.67 -6.13 9.40
CA VAL A 19 27.52 -6.93 8.92
C VAL A 19 26.39 -7.08 9.96
N SER A 20 26.74 -7.35 11.23
CA SER A 20 25.75 -7.50 12.32
C SER A 20 24.97 -6.22 12.65
N SER A 21 25.59 -5.04 12.52
CA SER A 21 24.90 -3.76 12.75
C SER A 21 24.06 -3.35 11.54
N ALA A 22 24.45 -3.78 10.34
CA ALA A 22 23.72 -3.51 9.11
C ALA A 22 22.36 -4.24 9.08
N ASP A 23 22.29 -5.50 9.52
CA ASP A 23 21.03 -6.27 9.53
C ASP A 23 20.00 -5.71 10.53
N VAL A 24 20.45 -5.31 11.72
CA VAL A 24 19.57 -4.67 12.73
C VAL A 24 19.02 -3.35 12.21
N LEU A 25 19.88 -2.54 11.57
CA LEU A 25 19.45 -1.27 10.99
C LEU A 25 18.51 -1.47 9.80
N ARG A 26 18.72 -2.49 8.97
CA ARG A 26 17.82 -2.84 7.86
C ARG A 26 16.43 -3.22 8.40
N ASN A 27 16.36 -4.08 9.40
CA ASN A 27 15.10 -4.48 10.02
C ASN A 27 14.38 -3.31 10.69
N LEU A 28 15.13 -2.36 11.26
CA LEU A 28 14.56 -1.14 11.86
C LEU A 28 13.99 -0.17 10.81
N ASN A 29 14.63 -0.08 9.64
CA ASN A 29 14.23 0.85 8.58
C ASN A 29 13.20 0.26 7.60
N SER A 30 13.05 -1.07 7.57
CA SER A 30 12.10 -1.72 6.66
C SER A 30 10.66 -1.47 7.10
N SER A 31 9.86 -0.97 6.17
CA SER A 31 8.43 -0.71 6.36
C SER A 31 7.53 -1.72 5.65
N ILE A 32 8.09 -2.61 4.81
CA ILE A 32 7.32 -3.60 4.01
C ILE A 32 6.32 -4.42 4.85
N GLY A 33 6.68 -4.75 6.09
CA GLY A 33 5.83 -5.52 6.99
C GLY A 33 4.48 -4.87 7.33
N PHE A 34 4.33 -3.56 7.10
CA PHE A 34 3.06 -2.86 7.30
C PHE A 34 2.62 -2.01 6.12
N ASP A 35 3.54 -1.45 5.33
CA ASP A 35 3.21 -0.57 4.22
C ASP A 35 2.78 -1.32 2.94
N ILE A 36 2.92 -2.65 2.90
CA ILE A 36 2.38 -3.49 1.82
C ILE A 36 0.90 -3.22 1.57
N ARG A 37 0.15 -2.77 2.58
CA ARG A 37 -1.25 -2.33 2.46
C ARG A 37 -1.50 -1.20 1.45
N LEU A 38 -0.46 -0.47 1.07
CA LEU A 38 -0.49 0.65 0.12
C LEU A 38 -0.28 0.20 -1.33
N TYR A 39 -0.14 -1.11 -1.61
CA TYR A 39 0.19 -1.61 -2.95
C TYR A 39 -0.75 -1.09 -4.04
N SER A 40 -2.06 -1.10 -3.80
CA SER A 40 -3.06 -0.68 -4.80
C SER A 40 -2.91 0.80 -5.13
N GLU A 41 -2.61 1.63 -4.11
CA GLU A 41 -2.34 3.05 -4.30
C GLU A 41 -1.03 3.32 -5.04
N ASP A 42 0.05 2.64 -4.65
CA ASP A 42 1.36 2.78 -5.31
C ASP A 42 1.30 2.35 -6.78
N ILE A 43 0.64 1.22 -7.08
CA ILE A 43 0.45 0.72 -8.44
C ILE A 43 -0.41 1.69 -9.25
N THR A 44 -1.50 2.20 -8.69
CA THR A 44 -2.36 3.19 -9.35
C THR A 44 -1.59 4.47 -9.67
N ALA A 45 -0.85 5.01 -8.71
CA ALA A 45 0.00 6.19 -8.89
C ALA A 45 1.12 5.93 -9.91
N SER A 46 1.70 4.73 -9.90
CA SER A 46 2.74 4.31 -10.85
C SER A 46 2.21 4.16 -12.27
N LYS A 47 0.99 3.63 -12.48
CA LYS A 47 0.31 3.61 -13.79
C LYS A 47 0.10 5.03 -14.33
N ALA A 48 -0.28 5.98 -13.47
CA ALA A 48 -0.43 7.39 -13.85
C ALA A 48 0.93 8.05 -14.19
N HIS A 49 1.96 7.78 -13.38
CA HIS A 49 3.31 8.27 -13.62
C HIS A 49 3.91 7.72 -14.92
N ALA A 50 3.72 6.43 -15.22
CA ALA A 50 4.16 5.83 -16.48
C ALA A 50 3.53 6.52 -17.70
N LYS A 51 2.22 6.86 -17.64
CA LYS A 51 1.55 7.62 -18.71
C LYS A 51 2.14 9.03 -18.86
N MET A 52 2.51 9.68 -17.76
CA MET A 52 3.21 10.97 -17.81
C MET A 52 4.61 10.82 -18.45
N LEU A 53 5.37 9.79 -18.09
CA LEU A 53 6.68 9.50 -18.68
C LEU A 53 6.62 9.29 -20.20
N MET A 54 5.56 8.64 -20.69
CA MET A 54 5.29 8.54 -22.12
C MET A 54 5.01 9.91 -22.75
N ALA A 55 4.17 10.73 -22.11
CA ALA A 55 3.82 12.06 -22.61
C ALA A 55 5.03 13.01 -22.73
N ILE A 56 6.06 12.83 -21.90
CA ILE A 56 7.32 13.59 -21.97
C ILE A 56 8.42 12.91 -22.78
N GLY A 57 8.13 11.77 -23.43
CA GLY A 57 9.05 11.07 -24.33
C GLY A 57 10.11 10.19 -23.65
N VAL A 58 9.96 9.87 -22.37
CA VAL A 58 10.84 8.91 -21.66
C VAL A 58 10.46 7.46 -22.03
N TYR A 59 9.17 7.20 -22.24
CA TYR A 59 8.67 5.92 -22.76
C TYR A 59 8.22 6.03 -24.21
N SER A 60 8.52 4.98 -24.98
CA SER A 60 7.80 4.64 -26.20
C SER A 60 6.43 4.01 -25.89
N GLU A 61 5.56 3.91 -26.90
CA GLU A 61 4.25 3.23 -26.77
C GLU A 61 4.38 1.78 -26.28
N SER A 62 5.32 1.02 -26.84
CA SER A 62 5.55 -0.37 -26.45
C SER A 62 6.06 -0.50 -25.02
N GLU A 63 6.93 0.40 -24.57
CA GLU A 63 7.41 0.43 -23.19
C GLU A 63 6.29 0.79 -22.21
N LEU A 64 5.44 1.76 -22.54
CA LEU A 64 4.29 2.09 -21.71
C LEU A 64 3.35 0.88 -21.57
N THR A 65 3.00 0.22 -22.68
CA THR A 65 2.15 -0.97 -22.64
C THR A 65 2.77 -2.07 -21.79
N ALA A 66 4.07 -2.34 -21.94
CA ALA A 66 4.77 -3.34 -21.14
C ALA A 66 4.77 -2.99 -19.64
N VAL A 67 4.96 -1.72 -19.29
CA VAL A 67 4.92 -1.25 -17.89
C VAL A 67 3.53 -1.35 -17.29
N LEU A 68 2.48 -0.96 -18.03
CA LEU A 68 1.11 -1.04 -17.54
C LEU A 68 0.68 -2.50 -17.28
N ASN A 69 0.97 -3.39 -18.24
CA ASN A 69 0.69 -4.82 -18.08
C ASN A 69 1.52 -5.44 -16.95
N GLY A 70 2.81 -5.07 -16.83
CA GLY A 70 3.65 -5.55 -15.74
C GLY A 70 3.17 -5.07 -14.38
N LEU A 71 2.67 -3.84 -14.26
CA LEU A 71 2.07 -3.33 -13.02
C LEU A 71 0.76 -4.05 -12.67
N GLU A 72 -0.02 -4.51 -13.66
CA GLU A 72 -1.18 -5.38 -13.42
C GLU A 72 -0.76 -6.76 -12.93
N GLU A 73 0.27 -7.36 -13.52
CA GLU A 73 0.83 -8.64 -13.05
C GLU A 73 1.35 -8.54 -11.60
N VAL A 74 2.07 -7.46 -11.25
CA VAL A 74 2.50 -7.22 -9.86
C VAL A 74 1.30 -7.12 -8.91
N GLU A 75 0.23 -6.43 -9.32
CA GLU A 75 -1.00 -6.29 -8.53
C GLU A 75 -1.64 -7.66 -8.26
N GLU A 76 -1.78 -8.49 -9.31
CA GLU A 76 -2.32 -9.85 -9.21
C GLU A 76 -1.47 -10.77 -8.33
N GLU A 77 -0.15 -10.66 -8.39
CA GLU A 77 0.75 -11.44 -7.53
C GLU A 77 0.62 -11.07 -6.05
N ILE A 78 0.42 -9.78 -5.75
CA ILE A 78 0.18 -9.31 -4.38
C ILE A 78 -1.17 -9.81 -3.88
N GLU A 79 -2.23 -9.67 -4.68
CA GLU A 79 -3.60 -10.08 -4.30
C GLU A 79 -3.72 -11.60 -4.12
N SER A 80 -3.05 -12.38 -4.97
CA SER A 80 -3.03 -13.85 -4.86
C SER A 80 -2.11 -14.37 -3.76
N GLY A 81 -1.26 -13.51 -3.19
CA GLY A 81 -0.24 -13.90 -2.21
C GLY A 81 0.91 -14.72 -2.79
N SER A 82 1.06 -14.72 -4.13
CA SER A 82 2.14 -15.42 -4.82
C SER A 82 3.43 -14.59 -4.91
N ILE A 83 3.36 -13.28 -4.64
CA ILE A 83 4.51 -12.40 -4.68
C ILE A 83 5.59 -12.81 -3.67
N ASN A 84 6.84 -12.89 -4.13
CA ASN A 84 7.97 -13.18 -3.28
C ASN A 84 8.59 -11.88 -2.75
N ILE A 85 8.42 -11.62 -1.45
CA ILE A 85 9.04 -10.49 -0.76
C ILE A 85 10.48 -10.87 -0.40
N LEU A 86 11.44 -10.16 -0.96
CA LEU A 86 12.85 -10.38 -0.72
C LEU A 86 13.33 -9.56 0.47
N PRO A 87 14.41 -9.96 1.16
CA PRO A 87 15.01 -9.13 2.18
C PRO A 87 15.41 -7.73 1.67
N SER A 88 15.70 -7.58 0.37
CA SER A 88 16.05 -6.32 -0.31
C SER A 88 14.90 -5.35 -0.48
N ASP A 89 13.67 -5.81 -0.27
CA ASP A 89 12.48 -4.98 -0.37
C ASP A 89 12.31 -4.26 0.98
N GLU A 90 12.79 -3.02 1.04
CA GLU A 90 12.74 -2.22 2.26
C GLU A 90 11.30 -1.74 2.53
N ASP A 91 10.57 -1.41 1.46
CA ASP A 91 9.22 -0.82 1.45
C ASP A 91 8.40 -1.37 0.26
N ILE A 92 7.09 -1.09 0.23
CA ILE A 92 6.21 -1.48 -0.89
C ILE A 92 6.72 -0.97 -2.25
N HIS A 93 7.33 0.20 -2.27
CA HIS A 93 7.74 0.84 -3.51
C HIS A 93 8.94 0.15 -4.15
N THR A 94 9.92 -0.27 -3.35
CA THR A 94 11.07 -1.07 -3.77
C THR A 94 10.65 -2.45 -4.22
N LEU A 95 9.66 -3.07 -3.55
CA LEU A 95 9.05 -4.32 -3.99
C LEU A 95 8.45 -4.19 -5.40
N VAL A 96 7.59 -3.18 -5.61
CA VAL A 96 6.92 -2.94 -6.90
C VAL A 96 7.94 -2.62 -8.00
N GLU A 97 8.91 -1.73 -7.73
CA GLU A 97 9.94 -1.35 -8.71
C GLU A 97 10.84 -2.53 -9.09
N ARG A 98 11.27 -3.34 -8.11
CA ARG A 98 12.04 -4.55 -8.35
C ARG A 98 11.25 -5.53 -9.20
N ARG A 99 10.05 -5.90 -8.75
CA ARG A 99 9.24 -6.92 -9.42
C ARG A 99 8.87 -6.48 -10.84
N LEU A 100 8.51 -5.22 -11.03
CA LEU A 100 8.24 -4.67 -12.36
C LEU A 100 9.47 -4.75 -13.27
N THR A 101 10.67 -4.49 -12.75
CA THR A 101 11.92 -4.58 -13.53
C THR A 101 12.25 -6.02 -13.93
N GLU A 102 11.90 -7.00 -13.10
CA GLU A 102 12.01 -8.42 -13.43
C GLU A 102 11.04 -8.85 -14.54
N ILE A 103 9.85 -8.24 -14.59
CA ILE A 103 8.83 -8.51 -15.62
C ILE A 103 9.19 -7.82 -16.94
N THR A 104 9.64 -6.56 -16.87
CA THR A 104 9.98 -5.76 -18.04
C THR A 104 11.19 -4.85 -17.81
N PRO A 105 12.18 -4.82 -18.73
CA PRO A 105 13.32 -3.90 -18.63
C PRO A 105 12.92 -2.42 -18.55
N ALA A 106 11.76 -2.05 -19.10
CA ALA A 106 11.24 -0.69 -19.04
C ALA A 106 10.85 -0.23 -17.62
N GLY A 107 10.65 -1.19 -16.70
CA GLY A 107 10.36 -0.93 -15.28
C GLY A 107 11.46 -0.11 -14.59
N ALA A 108 12.72 -0.29 -15.00
CA ALA A 108 13.86 0.45 -14.45
C ALA A 108 13.77 1.97 -14.68
N LYS A 109 12.98 2.42 -15.66
CA LYS A 109 12.76 3.85 -15.93
C LYS A 109 11.61 4.46 -15.12
N LEU A 110 10.81 3.65 -14.42
CA LEU A 110 9.57 4.10 -13.78
C LEU A 110 9.83 5.20 -12.74
N HIS A 111 10.94 5.15 -12.02
CA HIS A 111 11.26 6.17 -11.02
C HIS A 111 11.86 7.47 -11.60
N THR A 112 11.97 7.59 -12.93
CA THR A 112 12.52 8.80 -13.58
C THR A 112 11.69 10.02 -13.19
N GLY A 113 12.34 11.05 -12.66
CA GLY A 113 11.69 12.32 -12.29
C GLY A 113 10.72 12.22 -11.11
N ARG A 114 10.73 11.11 -10.35
CA ARG A 114 9.94 10.89 -9.13
C ARG A 114 10.88 10.76 -7.94
N SER A 115 10.42 11.13 -6.74
CA SER A 115 11.14 10.83 -5.49
C SER A 115 10.25 9.98 -4.57
N ARG A 116 10.88 9.27 -3.64
CA ARG A 116 10.11 8.48 -2.67
C ARG A 116 9.23 9.36 -1.77
N ASN A 117 9.61 10.61 -1.53
CA ASN A 117 8.88 11.54 -0.67
C ASN A 117 7.51 11.95 -1.26
N ASP A 118 7.46 12.29 -2.55
CA ASP A 118 6.20 12.63 -3.21
C ASP A 118 5.35 11.39 -3.50
N GLN A 119 5.99 10.25 -3.78
CA GLN A 119 5.31 8.97 -3.98
C GLN A 119 4.57 8.54 -2.72
N VAL A 120 5.25 8.38 -1.58
CA VAL A 120 4.61 7.94 -0.33
C VAL A 120 3.54 8.92 0.15
N ALA A 121 3.73 10.23 -0.04
CA ALA A 121 2.73 11.22 0.29
C ALA A 121 1.47 11.12 -0.58
N THR A 122 1.64 10.76 -1.86
CA THR A 122 0.53 10.51 -2.79
C THR A 122 -0.22 9.24 -2.39
N ASP A 123 0.50 8.15 -2.15
CA ASP A 123 -0.10 6.85 -1.80
C ASP A 123 -0.89 6.95 -0.50
N LEU A 124 -0.32 7.57 0.53
CA LEU A 124 -0.99 7.76 1.81
C LEU A 124 -2.28 8.58 1.67
N ARG A 125 -2.31 9.60 0.80
CA ARG A 125 -3.51 10.40 0.55
C ARG A 125 -4.58 9.62 -0.20
N LEU A 126 -4.19 8.83 -1.21
CA LEU A 126 -5.09 7.95 -1.94
C LEU A 126 -5.70 6.89 -1.01
N TRP A 127 -4.86 6.27 -0.17
CA TRP A 127 -5.24 5.25 0.79
C TRP A 127 -6.21 5.84 1.81
N THR A 128 -5.85 6.99 2.40
CA THR A 128 -6.70 7.70 3.36
C THR A 128 -8.06 8.01 2.75
N ARG A 129 -8.12 8.50 1.51
CA ARG A 129 -9.38 8.79 0.82
C ARG A 129 -10.25 7.55 0.67
N ARG A 130 -9.66 6.41 0.28
CA ARG A 130 -10.36 5.15 0.14
C ARG A 130 -10.91 4.66 1.48
N ILE A 131 -10.04 4.58 2.51
CA ILE A 131 -10.43 4.12 3.85
C ILE A 131 -11.49 5.03 4.48
N CYS A 132 -11.39 6.36 4.32
CA CYS A 132 -12.45 7.26 4.79
C CYS A 132 -13.80 6.94 4.12
N SER A 133 -13.80 6.61 2.84
CA SER A 133 -15.03 6.25 2.11
C SER A 133 -15.63 4.93 2.61
N GLU A 134 -14.78 3.94 2.88
CA GLU A 134 -15.18 2.66 3.48
C GLU A 134 -15.79 2.86 4.88
N ILE A 135 -15.11 3.59 5.77
CA ILE A 135 -15.57 3.88 7.14
C ILE A 135 -16.91 4.64 7.13
N ILE A 136 -17.09 5.60 6.22
CA ILE A 136 -18.37 6.31 6.08
C ILE A 136 -19.49 5.32 5.72
N GLY A 137 -19.23 4.38 4.81
CA GLY A 137 -20.19 3.33 4.47
C GLY A 137 -20.57 2.46 5.66
N GLU A 138 -19.58 2.01 6.44
CA GLU A 138 -19.80 1.22 7.66
C GLU A 138 -20.60 2.00 8.72
N LEU A 139 -20.27 3.28 8.91
CA LEU A 139 -20.98 4.16 9.84
C LEU A 139 -22.45 4.33 9.44
N ILE A 140 -22.74 4.52 8.15
CA ILE A 140 -24.11 4.60 7.64
C ILE A 140 -24.84 3.26 7.86
N SER A 141 -24.19 2.13 7.60
CA SER A 141 -24.75 0.80 7.84
C SER A 141 -25.12 0.58 9.31
N LEU A 142 -24.25 1.00 10.24
CA LEU A 142 -24.53 0.97 11.68
C LEU A 142 -25.73 1.84 12.04
N GLN A 143 -25.78 3.08 11.54
CA GLN A 143 -26.91 3.99 11.77
C GLN A 143 -28.23 3.39 11.28
N GLN A 144 -28.24 2.79 10.08
CA GLN A 144 -29.41 2.13 9.52
C GLN A 144 -29.84 0.91 10.33
N THR A 145 -28.87 0.13 10.82
CA THR A 145 -29.12 -1.02 11.69
C THR A 145 -29.77 -0.58 13.01
N LEU A 146 -29.22 0.44 13.67
CA LEU A 146 -29.77 1.01 14.89
C LEU A 146 -31.17 1.59 14.67
N LEU A 147 -31.38 2.32 13.56
CA LEU A 147 -32.68 2.87 13.19
C LEU A 147 -33.72 1.78 12.95
N THR A 148 -33.36 0.73 12.20
CA THR A 148 -34.24 -0.41 11.92
C THR A 148 -34.60 -1.14 13.22
N LYS A 149 -33.61 -1.36 14.09
CA LYS A 149 -33.83 -1.99 15.40
C LYS A 149 -34.74 -1.15 16.28
N SER A 150 -34.51 0.17 16.35
CA SER A 150 -35.33 1.12 17.08
C SER A 150 -36.80 1.07 16.63
N LYS A 151 -37.06 1.09 15.31
CA LYS A 151 -38.42 0.96 14.75
C LYS A 151 -39.08 -0.38 15.13
N SER A 152 -38.33 -1.47 15.14
CA SER A 152 -38.87 -2.79 15.52
C SER A 152 -39.25 -2.92 16.99
N LEU A 153 -38.73 -2.04 17.86
CA LEU A 153 -38.96 -2.02 19.30
C LEU A 153 -39.90 -0.89 19.72
N GLU A 154 -40.61 -0.28 18.76
CA GLU A 154 -41.51 0.83 19.04
C GLU A 154 -42.57 0.43 20.09
N GLY A 155 -42.73 1.27 21.12
CA GLY A 155 -43.65 1.04 22.23
C GLY A 155 -43.08 0.22 23.39
N ILE A 156 -41.88 -0.35 23.27
CA ILE A 156 -41.18 -0.99 24.40
C ILE A 156 -40.59 0.10 25.30
N MET A 157 -40.84 0.00 26.61
CA MET A 157 -40.28 0.90 27.61
C MET A 157 -39.14 0.22 28.35
N MET A 158 -38.08 0.96 28.67
CA MET A 158 -36.97 0.46 29.49
C MET A 158 -36.54 1.48 30.55
N PRO A 159 -35.93 1.04 31.68
CA PRO A 159 -35.46 1.95 32.70
C PRO A 159 -34.26 2.77 32.21
N GLY A 160 -34.33 4.10 32.36
CA GLY A 160 -33.21 5.04 32.21
C GLY A 160 -32.09 4.77 33.19
N TYR A 161 -30.85 5.00 32.78
CA TYR A 161 -29.70 4.90 33.68
C TYR A 161 -28.86 6.17 33.66
N THR A 162 -28.59 6.70 34.84
CA THR A 162 -27.56 7.73 35.08
C THR A 162 -26.70 7.25 36.24
N HIS A 163 -25.37 7.32 36.13
CA HIS A 163 -24.45 6.69 37.10
C HIS A 163 -24.75 5.19 37.36
N LEU A 164 -25.29 4.49 36.35
CA LEU A 164 -25.79 3.11 36.44
C LEU A 164 -26.93 2.89 37.46
N GLN A 165 -27.57 3.96 37.95
CA GLN A 165 -28.76 3.90 38.78
C GLN A 165 -30.03 4.13 37.94
N GLN A 166 -31.11 3.41 38.27
CA GLN A 166 -32.39 3.57 37.60
C GLN A 166 -32.92 5.00 37.79
N ALA A 167 -33.18 5.67 36.68
CA ALA A 167 -33.73 7.02 36.58
C ALA A 167 -35.16 6.95 36.03
N GLN A 168 -35.48 7.79 35.05
CA GLN A 168 -36.82 7.82 34.42
C GLN A 168 -36.92 6.77 33.30
N PRO A 169 -38.10 6.17 33.08
CA PRO A 169 -38.34 5.32 31.91
C PRO A 169 -38.13 6.10 30.60
N TYR A 170 -37.53 5.45 29.61
CA TYR A 170 -37.40 5.98 28.25
C TYR A 170 -37.80 4.92 27.22
N ARG A 171 -37.94 5.37 25.97
CA ARG A 171 -38.20 4.52 24.80
C ARG A 171 -36.90 4.23 24.07
#